data_AF-A0AAV4TJV6-F1
#
_entry.id   AF-A0AAV4TJV6-F1
#
_cell.length_a   1.000
_cell.length_b   1.000
_cell.length_c   1.000
_cell.angle_alpha   90.00
_cell.angle_beta   90.00
_cell.angle_gamma   90.00
#
_symmetry.space_group_name_H-M   'P 1'
#
loop_
_entity.id
_entity.type
_entity.pdbx_description
1 polymer ?
#
loop_
_entity_poly.entity_id
_entity_poly.type
_entity_poly.pdbx_seq_one_letter_code
_entity_poly.pdbx_strand_id
1 'polypeptide(L)'
;MTEPINLYKLSQKSVINYYKAGWMRRCSENPFRYLPCEVYHDLVDYTLSLPCHELPELSKLCLLLINYRLHRINLSCFEDYKRVPGYDFDKRRKTCSLLIRELSKYTFPNVQSIYVPFRFSFTSKELGDLIRGCPNLKTLHTATYFDLSAIENCRRLRLNHDPFLFSSDF
;
A
#
# COMPACT_ATOMS: atom_id res chain seq x y z
N MET A 1 -5.27 -31.21 11.96
CA MET A 1 -4.36 -30.51 12.90
C MET A 1 -4.72 -29.04 12.86
N THR A 2 -5.28 -28.50 13.93
CA THR A 2 -5.58 -27.07 14.05
C THR A 2 -4.28 -26.32 14.32
N GLU A 3 -3.93 -25.35 13.46
CA GLU A 3 -2.80 -24.45 13.73
C GLU A 3 -2.98 -23.80 15.12
N PRO A 4 -1.90 -23.65 15.90
CA PRO A 4 -1.97 -22.98 17.18
C PRO A 4 -2.50 -21.54 16.99
N ILE A 5 -3.48 -21.19 17.83
CA ILE A 5 -4.12 -19.88 17.79
C ILE A 5 -3.06 -18.81 18.13
N ASN A 6 -2.67 -18.03 17.12
CA ASN A 6 -1.80 -16.89 17.32
C ASN A 6 -2.63 -15.71 17.85
N LEU A 7 -2.49 -15.41 19.15
CA LEU A 7 -3.18 -14.31 19.81
C LEU A 7 -2.94 -12.95 19.14
N TYR A 8 -1.76 -12.74 18.56
CA TYR A 8 -1.44 -11.51 17.82
C TYR A 8 -2.22 -11.40 16.52
N LYS A 9 -2.35 -12.48 15.73
CA LYS A 9 -3.21 -12.48 14.54
C LYS A 9 -4.69 -12.27 14.91
N LEU A 10 -5.15 -12.85 16.02
CA LEU A 10 -6.50 -12.61 16.52
C LEU A 10 -6.72 -11.16 16.95
N SER A 11 -5.73 -10.52 17.58
CA SER A 11 -5.84 -9.12 17.98
C SER A 11 -5.88 -8.20 16.76
N GLN A 12 -5.04 -8.43 15.75
CA GLN A 12 -5.09 -7.73 14.46
C GLN A 12 -6.47 -7.86 13.80
N LYS A 13 -7.00 -9.10 13.71
CA LYS A 13 -8.35 -9.35 13.19
C LYS A 13 -9.41 -8.55 13.94
N SER A 14 -9.32 -8.53 15.26
CA SER A 14 -10.27 -7.81 16.12
C SER A 14 -10.21 -6.30 15.89
N VAL A 15 -9.00 -5.73 15.85
CA VAL A 15 -8.78 -4.31 15.55
C VAL A 15 -9.38 -3.93 14.19
N ILE A 16 -9.15 -4.73 13.15
CA ILE A 16 -9.72 -4.47 11.82
C ILE A 16 -11.25 -4.60 11.81
N ASN A 17 -11.82 -5.56 12.54
CA ASN A 17 -13.27 -5.66 12.66
C ASN A 17 -13.89 -4.44 13.34
N TYR A 18 -13.29 -3.96 14.44
CA TYR A 18 -13.73 -2.70 15.08
C TYR A 18 -13.57 -1.51 14.14
N TYR A 19 -12.48 -1.48 13.38
CA TYR A 19 -12.24 -0.44 12.39
C TYR A 19 -13.32 -0.41 11.30
N LYS A 20 -13.65 -1.58 10.75
CA LYS A 20 -14.72 -1.76 9.76
C LYS A 20 -16.08 -1.34 10.32
N ALA A 21 -16.38 -1.67 11.58
CA ALA A 21 -17.60 -1.28 12.28
C ALA A 21 -17.68 0.23 12.58
N GLY A 22 -16.65 1.01 12.25
CA GLY A 22 -16.67 2.46 12.38
C GLY A 22 -16.45 2.96 13.81
N TRP A 23 -15.89 2.13 14.70
CA TRP A 23 -15.56 2.55 16.07
C TRP A 23 -14.66 3.79 16.10
N MET A 24 -13.85 3.99 15.06
CA MET A 24 -12.99 5.17 14.93
C MET A 24 -13.72 6.49 14.67
N ARG A 25 -14.99 6.47 14.28
CA ARG A 25 -15.78 7.71 14.18
C ARG A 25 -15.98 8.39 15.54
N ARG A 26 -15.71 7.68 16.63
CA ARG A 26 -15.78 8.19 18.00
C ARG A 26 -14.44 8.78 18.48
N CYS A 27 -13.37 8.64 17.71
CA CYS A 27 -12.06 9.19 18.07
C CYS A 27 -11.93 10.60 17.49
N SER A 28 -11.44 11.53 18.31
CA SER A 28 -11.08 12.89 17.88
C SER A 28 -9.82 12.92 16.99
N GLU A 29 -8.97 11.90 17.13
CA GLU A 29 -7.73 11.73 16.35
C GLU A 29 -7.65 10.33 15.72
N ASN A 30 -6.75 10.17 14.72
CA ASN A 30 -6.45 8.86 14.15
C ASN A 30 -5.82 7.96 15.24
N PRO A 31 -6.51 6.90 15.71
CA PRO A 31 -6.02 6.09 16.82
C PRO A 31 -4.81 5.22 16.45
N PHE A 32 -4.54 5.03 15.15
CA PHE A 32 -3.32 4.37 14.70
C PHE A 32 -2.06 5.22 14.91
N ARG A 33 -2.21 6.52 15.20
CA ARG A 33 -1.09 7.43 15.45
C ARG A 33 -0.21 6.95 16.60
N TYR A 34 -0.80 6.32 17.61
CA TYR A 34 -0.14 5.92 18.86
C TYR A 34 0.44 4.50 18.83
N LEU A 35 0.19 3.72 17.77
CA LEU A 35 0.74 2.36 17.67
C LEU A 35 2.26 2.39 17.47
N PRO A 36 3.04 1.43 17.97
CA PRO A 36 4.43 1.24 17.53
C PRO A 36 4.50 1.05 16.00
N CYS A 37 5.63 1.42 15.38
CA CYS A 37 5.76 1.41 13.91
C CYS A 37 5.55 -0.01 13.36
N GLU A 38 6.16 -0.98 14.02
CA GLU A 38 6.13 -2.40 13.71
C GLU A 38 4.69 -2.92 13.76
N VAL A 39 3.97 -2.61 14.85
CA VAL A 39 2.57 -3.02 15.02
C VAL A 39 1.66 -2.38 13.96
N TYR A 40 1.90 -1.11 13.63
CA TYR A 40 1.15 -0.42 12.59
C TYR A 40 1.42 -1.04 11.20
N HIS A 41 2.68 -1.34 10.86
CA HIS A 41 3.03 -2.01 9.60
C HIS A 41 2.40 -3.40 9.52
N ASP A 42 2.52 -4.19 10.59
CA ASP A 42 1.90 -5.52 10.64
C ASP A 42 0.38 -5.44 10.48
N LEU A 43 -0.27 -4.40 11.04
CA LEU A 43 -1.70 -4.17 10.88
C LEU A 43 -2.08 -3.77 9.46
N VAL A 44 -1.27 -2.93 8.81
CA VAL A 44 -1.45 -2.55 7.40
C VAL A 44 -1.28 -3.78 6.51
N ASP A 45 -0.21 -4.54 6.70
CA ASP A 45 0.06 -5.76 5.93
C ASP A 45 -1.03 -6.81 6.16
N TYR A 46 -1.46 -7.01 7.40
CA TYR A 46 -2.60 -7.87 7.73
C TYR A 46 -3.87 -7.40 6.99
N THR A 47 -4.20 -6.11 7.06
CA THR A 47 -5.39 -5.55 6.40
C THR A 47 -5.34 -5.77 4.90
N LEU A 48 -4.20 -5.48 4.28
CA LEU A 48 -4.03 -5.64 2.85
C LEU A 48 -4.08 -7.12 2.46
N SER A 49 -3.60 -8.05 3.30
CA SER A 49 -3.70 -9.50 3.05
C SER A 49 -5.13 -10.07 3.06
N LEU A 50 -6.12 -9.33 3.58
CA LEU A 50 -7.49 -9.82 3.67
C LEU A 50 -8.14 -10.06 2.28
N PRO A 51 -9.08 -11.02 2.19
CA PRO A 51 -9.93 -11.17 1.02
C PRO A 51 -10.67 -9.86 0.67
N CYS A 52 -10.98 -9.63 -0.61
CA CYS A 52 -11.62 -8.37 -1.03
C CYS A 52 -12.93 -8.05 -0.30
N HIS A 53 -13.73 -9.07 0.00
CA HIS A 53 -15.00 -8.90 0.71
C HIS A 53 -14.79 -8.61 2.21
N GLU A 54 -13.59 -8.87 2.73
CA GLU A 54 -13.19 -8.56 4.09
C GLU A 54 -12.43 -7.24 4.22
N LEU A 55 -11.94 -6.65 3.12
CA LEU A 55 -11.27 -5.36 3.14
C LEU A 55 -12.18 -4.26 3.72
N PRO A 56 -11.61 -3.29 4.46
CA PRO A 56 -12.33 -2.07 4.80
C PRO A 56 -12.80 -1.32 3.55
N GLU A 57 -13.83 -0.50 3.70
CA GLU A 57 -14.26 0.45 2.67
C GLU A 57 -13.08 1.34 2.26
N LEU A 58 -13.07 1.80 1.01
CA LEU A 58 -11.96 2.56 0.43
C LEU A 58 -11.53 3.75 1.31
N SER A 59 -12.49 4.53 1.82
CA SER A 59 -12.19 5.68 2.68
C SER A 59 -11.47 5.29 3.97
N LYS A 60 -11.83 4.15 4.56
CA LYS A 60 -11.14 3.58 5.73
C LYS A 60 -9.77 3.05 5.33
N LEU A 61 -9.64 2.35 4.19
CA LEU A 61 -8.34 1.90 3.72
C LEU A 61 -7.38 3.07 3.49
N CYS A 62 -7.85 4.17 2.92
CA CYS A 62 -7.07 5.39 2.76
C CYS A 62 -6.67 5.99 4.11
N LEU A 63 -7.58 6.12 5.07
CA LEU A 63 -7.26 6.64 6.40
C LEU A 63 -6.24 5.78 7.16
N LEU A 64 -6.30 4.46 6.96
CA LEU A 64 -5.29 3.56 7.50
C LEU A 64 -3.93 3.88 6.86
N LEU A 65 -3.85 3.97 5.53
CA LEU A 65 -2.59 4.12 4.79
C LEU A 65 -1.99 5.54 4.82
N ILE A 66 -2.81 6.58 4.97
CA ILE A 66 -2.41 7.99 5.12
C ILE A 66 -2.02 8.21 6.59
N ASN A 67 -1.03 7.46 7.02
CA ASN A 67 -0.29 7.70 8.24
C ASN A 67 1.15 7.95 7.81
N TYR A 68 1.71 9.09 8.22
CA TYR A 68 3.07 9.50 7.87
C TYR A 68 4.14 8.48 8.29
N ARG A 69 3.78 7.42 9.01
CA ARG A 69 4.69 6.36 9.47
C ARG A 69 4.82 5.20 8.47
N LEU A 70 4.09 5.20 7.36
CA LEU A 70 4.18 4.14 6.37
C LEU A 70 5.56 4.15 5.67
N HIS A 71 6.20 2.98 5.58
CA HIS A 71 7.51 2.79 4.95
C HIS A 71 7.39 2.02 3.63
N ARG A 72 6.30 1.27 3.47
CA ARG A 72 6.03 0.45 2.30
C ARG A 72 4.56 0.53 1.93
N ILE A 73 4.27 0.76 0.65
CA ILE A 73 2.94 0.59 0.07
C ILE A 73 2.96 -0.73 -0.69
N ASN A 74 2.28 -1.76 -0.18
CA ASN A 74 2.26 -3.08 -0.80
C ASN A 74 0.87 -3.44 -1.31
N LEU A 75 0.61 -3.24 -2.59
CA LEU A 75 -0.69 -3.53 -3.20
C LEU A 75 -0.77 -4.93 -3.82
N SER A 76 0.20 -5.82 -3.55
CA SER A 76 0.23 -7.21 -4.06
C SER A 76 -1.04 -8.01 -3.74
N CYS A 77 -1.78 -7.66 -2.69
CA CYS A 77 -3.04 -8.33 -2.37
C CYS A 77 -4.13 -8.18 -3.45
N PHE A 78 -4.00 -7.18 -4.33
CA PHE A 78 -4.87 -7.02 -5.49
C PHE A 78 -4.41 -7.84 -6.70
N GLU A 79 -3.21 -8.43 -6.64
CA GLU A 79 -2.64 -9.27 -7.70
C GLU A 79 -3.31 -10.64 -7.75
N ASP A 80 -3.88 -11.12 -6.65
CA ASP A 80 -4.11 -12.56 -6.51
C ASP A 80 -5.30 -13.10 -7.34
N TYR A 81 -5.09 -14.31 -7.85
CA TYR A 81 -5.62 -14.82 -9.12
C TYR A 81 -6.73 -15.86 -8.93
N LYS A 82 -7.70 -15.85 -9.87
CA LYS A 82 -8.38 -17.00 -10.55
C LYS A 82 -8.92 -18.21 -9.75
N ARG A 83 -8.83 -18.31 -8.43
CA ARG A 83 -9.12 -19.57 -7.71
C ARG A 83 -10.07 -19.46 -6.52
N VAL A 84 -10.67 -18.29 -6.27
CA VAL A 84 -11.69 -18.15 -5.24
C VAL A 84 -13.07 -18.12 -5.91
N PRO A 85 -13.96 -19.09 -5.67
CA PRO A 85 -15.36 -18.99 -6.11
C PRO A 85 -16.00 -17.72 -5.53
N GLY A 86 -16.68 -16.93 -6.37
CA GLY A 86 -17.25 -15.62 -5.97
C GLY A 86 -16.26 -14.44 -6.03
N TYR A 87 -15.10 -14.62 -6.67
CA TYR A 87 -14.10 -13.57 -6.84
C TYR A 87 -14.50 -12.55 -7.92
N ASP A 88 -14.89 -11.36 -7.48
CA ASP A 88 -15.17 -10.22 -8.37
C ASP A 88 -13.85 -9.50 -8.71
N PHE A 89 -13.22 -9.96 -9.79
CA PHE A 89 -11.97 -9.41 -10.31
C PHE A 89 -12.11 -7.92 -10.67
N ASP A 90 -13.21 -7.53 -11.30
CA ASP A 90 -13.44 -6.16 -11.75
C ASP A 90 -13.59 -5.21 -10.56
N LYS A 91 -14.30 -5.62 -9.51
CA LYS A 91 -14.41 -4.85 -8.27
C LYS A 91 -13.04 -4.67 -7.60
N ARG A 92 -12.21 -5.70 -7.51
CA ARG A 92 -10.84 -5.56 -6.97
C ARG A 92 -9.98 -4.61 -7.79
N ARG A 93 -10.03 -4.77 -9.12
CA ARG A 93 -9.29 -3.91 -10.05
C ARG A 93 -9.70 -2.45 -9.89
N LYS A 94 -11.01 -2.20 -9.78
CA LYS A 94 -11.58 -0.87 -9.53
C LYS A 94 -11.17 -0.32 -8.17
N THR A 95 -11.23 -1.11 -7.09
CA THR A 95 -10.80 -0.69 -5.75
C THR A 95 -9.32 -0.32 -5.73
N CYS A 96 -8.43 -1.13 -6.31
CA CYS A 96 -7.00 -0.82 -6.38
C CYS A 96 -6.76 0.48 -7.18
N SER A 97 -7.45 0.65 -8.30
CA SER A 97 -7.32 1.86 -9.13
C SER A 97 -7.79 3.11 -8.38
N LEU A 98 -8.92 3.02 -7.68
CA LEU A 98 -9.42 4.11 -6.84
C LEU A 98 -8.49 4.40 -5.65
N LEU A 99 -7.89 3.37 -5.06
CA LEU A 99 -6.93 3.52 -3.99
C LEU A 99 -5.68 4.25 -4.47
N ILE A 100 -5.12 3.88 -5.62
CA ILE A 100 -3.96 4.57 -6.19
C ILE A 100 -4.28 6.02 -6.51
N ARG A 101 -5.45 6.29 -7.14
CA ARG A 101 -5.93 7.66 -7.39
C ARG A 101 -6.07 8.48 -6.11
N GLU A 102 -6.49 7.86 -5.01
CA GLU A 102 -6.63 8.57 -3.75
C GLU A 102 -5.27 8.81 -3.09
N LEU A 103 -4.42 7.78 -3.02
CA LEU A 103 -3.08 7.88 -2.46
C LEU A 103 -2.22 8.88 -3.24
N SER A 104 -2.40 9.01 -4.56
CA SER A 104 -1.63 9.95 -5.40
C SER A 104 -1.88 11.43 -5.07
N LYS A 105 -2.87 11.74 -4.22
CA LYS A 105 -3.14 13.10 -3.73
C LYS A 105 -2.31 13.48 -2.50
N TYR A 106 -1.57 12.53 -1.93
CA TYR A 106 -0.85 12.70 -0.67
C TYR A 106 0.65 12.54 -0.86
N THR A 107 1.41 13.10 0.09
CA THR A 107 2.86 12.94 0.20
C THR A 107 3.17 11.92 1.29
N PHE A 108 4.01 10.94 0.96
CA PHE A 108 4.50 9.91 1.86
C PHE A 108 6.01 10.03 2.05
N PRO A 109 6.48 10.97 2.90
CA PRO A 109 7.91 11.24 3.05
C PRO A 109 8.70 10.05 3.57
N ASN A 110 8.06 9.11 4.28
CA ASN A 110 8.72 7.96 4.87
C ASN A 110 8.63 6.69 4.02
N VAL A 111 7.86 6.70 2.91
CA VAL A 111 7.75 5.54 2.04
C VAL A 111 9.03 5.34 1.26
N GLN A 112 9.58 4.12 1.38
CA GLN A 112 10.82 3.67 0.76
C GLN A 112 10.58 2.56 -0.27
N SER A 113 9.45 1.86 -0.20
CA SER A 113 9.10 0.80 -1.14
C SER A 113 7.64 0.90 -1.60
N ILE A 114 7.43 0.76 -2.91
CA ILE A 114 6.11 0.65 -3.51
C ILE A 114 6.06 -0.64 -4.32
N TYR A 115 5.00 -1.44 -4.10
CA TYR A 115 4.65 -2.59 -4.91
C TYR A 115 3.26 -2.35 -5.50
N VAL A 116 3.17 -2.24 -6.82
CA VAL A 116 1.91 -2.14 -7.55
C VAL A 116 1.83 -3.30 -8.53
N PRO A 117 0.82 -4.17 -8.43
CA PRO A 117 0.74 -5.34 -9.30
C PRO A 117 0.36 -4.99 -10.74
N PHE A 118 0.42 -5.99 -11.62
CA PHE A 118 0.09 -5.85 -13.04
C PHE A 118 -1.43 -5.74 -13.29
N ARG A 119 -1.83 -5.07 -14.39
CA ARG A 119 -3.19 -5.02 -14.97
C ARG A 119 -4.28 -4.25 -14.22
N PHE A 120 -3.97 -3.12 -13.60
CA PHE A 120 -5.02 -2.24 -13.09
C PHE A 120 -5.50 -1.23 -14.14
N SER A 121 -6.60 -0.56 -13.84
CA SER A 121 -7.23 0.44 -14.72
C SER A 121 -6.87 1.88 -14.32
N PHE A 122 -5.88 2.07 -13.45
CA PHE A 122 -5.36 3.41 -13.15
C PHE A 122 -4.51 3.92 -14.32
N THR A 123 -4.42 5.23 -14.43
CA THR A 123 -3.64 5.91 -15.47
C THR A 123 -2.16 5.92 -15.09
N SER A 124 -1.28 5.92 -16.10
CA SER A 124 0.17 6.16 -15.91
C SER A 124 0.44 7.43 -15.10
N LYS A 125 -0.44 8.44 -15.23
CA LYS A 125 -0.41 9.69 -14.45
C LYS A 125 -0.64 9.45 -12.96
N GLU A 126 -1.68 8.71 -12.56
CA GLU A 126 -1.99 8.46 -11.14
C GLU A 126 -0.85 7.71 -10.44
N LEU A 127 -0.24 6.74 -11.11
CA LEU A 127 0.96 6.08 -10.57
C LEU A 127 2.15 7.04 -10.49
N GLY A 128 2.36 7.86 -11.52
CA GLY A 128 3.41 8.88 -11.51
C GLY A 128 3.25 9.87 -10.36
N ASP A 129 2.03 10.33 -10.09
CA ASP A 129 1.71 11.25 -9.00
C ASP A 129 1.96 10.59 -7.62
N LEU A 130 1.61 9.31 -7.46
CA LEU A 130 1.95 8.54 -6.25
C LEU A 130 3.47 8.43 -6.03
N ILE A 131 4.23 8.15 -7.10
CA ILE A 131 5.70 8.06 -7.04
C ILE A 131 6.29 9.42 -6.64
N ARG A 132 5.83 10.51 -7.26
CA ARG A 132 6.26 11.89 -6.92
C ARG A 132 5.99 12.25 -5.46
N GLY A 133 4.91 11.73 -4.88
CA GLY A 133 4.58 11.85 -3.47
C GLY A 133 5.55 11.13 -2.53
N CYS A 134 6.45 10.29 -3.03
CA CYS A 134 7.36 9.45 -2.23
C CYS A 134 8.84 9.83 -2.47
N PRO A 135 9.33 10.96 -1.91
CA PRO A 135 10.68 11.47 -2.21
C PRO A 135 11.83 10.56 -1.75
N ASN A 136 11.57 9.71 -0.74
CA ASN A 136 12.54 8.77 -0.19
C ASN A 136 12.41 7.34 -0.76
N LEU A 137 11.66 7.19 -1.86
CA LEU A 137 11.47 5.90 -2.52
C LEU A 137 12.82 5.33 -3.00
N LYS A 138 13.06 4.06 -2.66
CA LYS A 138 14.26 3.27 -2.98
C LYS A 138 13.94 2.12 -3.91
N THR A 139 12.76 1.52 -3.76
CA THR A 139 12.35 0.32 -4.47
C THR A 139 10.96 0.54 -5.04
N LEU A 140 10.82 0.38 -6.35
CA LEU A 140 9.54 0.40 -7.05
C LEU A 140 9.40 -0.92 -7.81
N HIS A 141 8.41 -1.73 -7.42
CA HIS A 141 8.03 -2.92 -8.16
C HIS A 141 6.68 -2.68 -8.81
N THR A 142 6.69 -2.50 -10.12
CA THR A 142 5.48 -2.29 -10.92
C THR A 142 5.66 -2.89 -12.30
N ALA A 143 4.59 -3.48 -12.82
CA ALA A 143 4.51 -3.89 -14.22
C ALA A 143 3.65 -2.92 -15.05
N THR A 144 3.28 -1.78 -14.46
CA THR A 144 2.50 -0.71 -15.13
C THR A 144 3.44 0.38 -15.64
N TYR A 145 3.25 0.79 -16.90
CA TYR A 145 4.00 1.89 -17.51
C TYR A 145 3.67 3.23 -16.84
N PHE A 146 4.70 4.07 -16.65
CA PHE A 146 4.57 5.44 -16.14
C PHE A 146 5.66 6.33 -16.76
N ASP A 147 5.47 7.64 -16.68
CA ASP A 147 6.45 8.63 -17.12
C ASP A 147 7.63 8.68 -16.13
N LEU A 148 8.85 8.47 -16.62
CA LEU A 148 10.07 8.49 -15.80
C LEU A 148 10.33 9.85 -15.14
N SER A 149 9.73 10.95 -15.62
CA SER A 149 9.74 12.22 -14.88
C SER A 149 9.18 12.08 -13.45
N ALA A 150 8.36 11.06 -13.19
CA ALA A 150 7.82 10.78 -11.87
C ALA A 150 8.90 10.44 -10.82
N ILE A 151 10.04 9.85 -11.22
CA ILE A 151 11.11 9.47 -10.28
C ILE A 151 12.13 10.60 -10.04
N GLU A 152 11.98 11.78 -10.66
CA GLU A 152 12.90 12.91 -10.48
C GLU A 152 13.03 13.33 -9.00
N ASN A 153 11.92 13.27 -8.26
CA ASN A 153 11.89 13.59 -6.84
C ASN A 153 12.44 12.47 -5.95
N CYS A 154 12.62 11.25 -6.49
CA CYS A 154 13.10 10.08 -5.77
C CYS A 154 14.64 9.94 -5.88
N ARG A 155 15.38 10.71 -5.06
CA ARG A 155 16.86 10.79 -5.12
C ARG A 155 17.55 9.41 -5.15
N ARG A 156 17.05 8.45 -4.37
CA ARG A 156 17.68 7.12 -4.22
C ARG A 156 17.38 6.21 -5.40
N LEU A 157 16.18 6.27 -5.97
CA LEU A 157 15.86 5.57 -7.22
C LEU A 157 16.68 6.10 -8.39
N ARG A 158 16.95 7.41 -8.44
CA ARG A 158 17.83 7.99 -9.47
C ARG A 158 19.24 7.41 -9.44
N LEU A 159 19.85 7.29 -8.26
CA LEU A 159 21.20 6.72 -8.12
C LEU A 159 21.28 5.26 -8.62
N ASN A 160 20.20 4.49 -8.50
CA ASN A 160 20.13 3.11 -9.00
C ASN A 160 19.88 3.02 -10.51
N HIS A 161 19.50 4.13 -11.15
CA HIS A 161 19.23 4.23 -12.59
C HIS A 161 20.27 5.05 -13.34
N ASP A 162 21.30 5.56 -12.67
CA ASP A 162 22.38 6.30 -13.30
C ASP A 162 23.37 5.31 -13.94
N PRO A 163 23.42 5.17 -15.28
CA PRO A 163 24.32 4.21 -15.93
C PRO A 163 25.79 4.58 -15.76
N PHE A 164 26.09 5.81 -15.31
CA PHE A 164 27.43 6.32 -15.11
C PHE A 164 28.07 5.92 -13.77
N LEU A 165 27.37 5.21 -12.88
CA LEU A 165 27.95 4.65 -11.65
C LEU A 165 28.46 3.21 -11.81
N PHE A 166 28.41 2.64 -13.02
CA PHE A 166 29.03 1.34 -13.36
C PHE A 166 30.33 1.48 -14.16
N SER A 167 30.96 2.67 -14.21
CA SER A 167 32.31 2.80 -14.75
C SER A 167 33.35 2.72 -13.64
N SER A 168 34.17 1.67 -13.75
CA SER A 168 35.52 1.48 -13.16
C SER A 168 35.63 1.58 -11.64
N ASP A 169 35.53 0.42 -11.00
CA ASP A 169 36.56 -0.05 -10.07
C ASP A 169 36.34 -1.56 -9.85
N PHE A 170 36.99 -2.38 -10.69
CA PHE A 170 37.64 -3.67 -10.43
C PHE A 170 38.22 -4.22 -11.74
#